data_AF-A0A919AIJ6-F1
#
_entry.id   AF-A0A919AIJ6-F1
#
_cell.length_a   1.000
_cell.length_b   1.000
_cell.length_c   1.000
_cell.angle_alpha   90.00
_cell.angle_beta   90.00
_cell.angle_gamma   90.00
#
_symmetry.space_group_name_H-M   'P 1'
#
loop_
_entity.id
_entity.type
_entity.pdbx_description
1 polymer ?
#
loop_
_entity_poly.entity_id
_entity_poly.type
_entity_poly.pdbx_seq_one_letter_code
_entity_poly.pdbx_strand_id
1 'polypeptide(L)' 'MPLRACCGSRSRSEDRPRRATGLRRIRDYSLPKEWRRLQENHGQTSFIGKILILEREALPERGVVVLIRDGVGF' A
#
# COMPACT_ATOMS: atom_id res chain seq x y z
N MET A 1 24.10 30.70 -29.34
CA MET A 1 22.93 29.92 -28.90
C MET A 1 23.42 28.72 -28.10
N PRO A 2 23.42 28.73 -26.75
CA PRO A 2 23.77 27.55 -25.98
C PRO A 2 22.53 26.75 -25.56
N LEU A 3 22.63 25.43 -25.73
CA LEU A 3 21.69 24.41 -25.25
C LEU A 3 21.55 24.51 -23.73
N ARG A 4 20.33 24.66 -23.22
CA ARG A 4 20.03 24.59 -21.77
C ARG A 4 19.59 23.19 -21.38
N ALA A 5 20.29 22.72 -20.35
CA ALA A 5 20.24 21.40 -19.73
C ALA A 5 18.82 20.88 -19.40
N CYS A 6 18.64 19.59 -19.68
CA CYS A 6 17.73 18.72 -18.96
C CYS A 6 18.12 18.71 -17.47
N CYS A 7 17.39 19.41 -16.61
CA CYS A 7 17.42 19.11 -15.18
C CYS A 7 16.09 19.49 -14.52
N GLY A 8 15.47 18.53 -13.87
CA GLY A 8 14.21 18.71 -13.17
C GLY A 8 13.40 17.43 -13.06
N SER A 9 14.05 16.30 -12.71
CA SER A 9 13.38 15.10 -12.20
C SER A 9 12.70 15.47 -10.89
N ARG A 10 11.50 16.06 -10.98
CA ARG A 10 10.61 16.23 -9.84
C ARG A 10 10.17 14.83 -9.41
N SER A 11 10.84 14.33 -8.38
CA SER A 11 10.35 13.26 -7.52
C SER A 11 8.92 13.63 -7.10
N ARG A 12 7.93 12.95 -7.69
CA ARG A 12 6.54 13.02 -7.21
C ARG A 12 6.44 12.19 -5.94
N SER A 13 7.09 12.61 -4.84
CA SER A 13 7.07 11.89 -3.56
C SER A 13 6.00 12.37 -2.60
N GLU A 14 5.48 13.59 -2.74
CA GLU A 14 4.51 14.13 -1.79
C GLU A 14 3.09 14.26 -2.39
N ASP A 15 2.11 13.84 -1.61
CA ASP A 15 0.69 14.17 -1.70
C ASP A 15 -0.13 13.69 -2.92
N ARG A 16 -0.62 12.45 -2.82
CA ARG A 16 -1.95 12.13 -3.36
C ARG A 16 -2.92 11.90 -2.19
N PRO A 17 -3.83 12.84 -1.88
CA PRO A 17 -4.73 12.74 -0.72
C PRO A 17 -5.57 11.45 -0.72
N ARG A 18 -5.82 10.84 -1.88
CA ARG A 18 -6.49 9.56 -2.01
C ARG A 18 -5.80 8.43 -1.24
N ARG A 19 -4.46 8.35 -1.24
CA ARG A 19 -3.72 7.26 -0.58
C ARG A 19 -3.77 7.38 0.93
N ALA A 20 -3.50 8.57 1.47
CA ALA A 20 -3.66 8.85 2.90
C ALA A 20 -5.12 8.65 3.36
N THR A 21 -6.10 9.06 2.54
CA THR A 21 -7.53 8.82 2.81
C THR A 21 -7.88 7.33 2.80
N GLY A 22 -7.30 6.54 1.89
CA GLY A 22 -7.51 5.09 1.82
C GLY A 22 -7.05 4.37 3.08
N LEU A 23 -5.83 4.67 3.54
CA LEU A 23 -5.29 4.12 4.79
C LEU A 23 -6.15 4.49 6.00
N ARG A 24 -6.63 5.74 6.07
CA ARG A 24 -7.54 6.18 7.12
C ARG A 24 -8.85 5.39 7.12
N ARG A 25 -9.47 5.20 5.95
CA ARG A 25 -10.71 4.42 5.81
C ARG A 25 -10.56 2.96 6.25
N ILE A 26 -9.41 2.34 5.98
CA ILE A 26 -9.16 0.96 6.44
C ILE A 26 -9.17 0.93 7.98
N ARG A 27 -8.49 1.87 8.62
CA ARG A 27 -8.44 1.99 10.09
C ARG A 27 -9.80 2.31 10.71
N ASP A 28 -10.57 3.19 10.08
CA ASP A 28 -11.85 3.65 10.63
C ASP A 28 -12.99 2.64 10.42
N TYR A 29 -12.98 1.90 9.31
CA TYR A 29 -14.15 1.09 8.92
C TYR A 29 -13.89 -0.41 8.82
N SER A 30 -12.72 -0.83 8.34
CA SER A 30 -12.45 -2.24 8.04
C SER A 30 -11.82 -2.96 9.22
N LEU A 31 -10.76 -2.37 9.80
CA LEU A 31 -10.02 -2.96 10.90
C LEU A 31 -10.90 -3.23 12.14
N PRO A 32 -11.80 -2.33 12.59
CA PRO A 32 -12.64 -2.60 13.76
C PRO A 32 -13.65 -3.74 13.52
N LYS A 33 -14.13 -3.90 12.28
CA LYS A 33 -15.04 -5.00 11.92
C LYS A 33 -14.33 -6.34 11.93
N GLU A 34 -13.13 -6.40 11.35
CA GLU A 34 -12.32 -7.62 11.35
C GLU A 34 -11.84 -7.98 12.76
N TRP A 35 -11.50 -6.99 13.59
CA TRP A 35 -11.25 -7.22 15.01
C TRP A 35 -12.44 -7.90 15.68
N ARG A 36 -13.64 -7.35 15.54
CA ARG A 36 -14.85 -7.93 16.17
C ARG A 36 -15.06 -9.37 15.71
N ARG A 37 -14.92 -9.66 14.41
CA ARG A 37 -15.06 -11.02 13.84
C ARG A 37 -14.02 -12.00 14.39
N LEU A 38 -12.76 -11.60 14.47
CA LEU A 38 -11.68 -12.42 15.04
C LEU A 38 -11.87 -12.64 16.54
N GLN A 39 -12.38 -11.63 17.25
CA GLN A 39 -12.70 -11.76 18.65
C GLN A 39 -13.84 -12.76 18.89
N GLU A 40 -14.92 -12.67 18.09
CA GLU A 40 -16.10 -13.53 18.21
C GLU A 40 -15.80 -14.99 17.85
N ASN A 41 -15.01 -15.24 16.79
CA ASN A 41 -14.78 -16.59 16.28
C ASN A 41 -13.53 -17.27 16.87
N HIS A 42 -12.53 -16.47 17.28
CA HIS A 42 -11.20 -16.98 17.61
C HIS A 42 -10.60 -16.38 18.90
N GLY A 43 -11.29 -15.43 19.56
CA GLY A 43 -10.77 -14.76 20.76
C GLY A 43 -9.51 -13.92 20.51
N GLN A 44 -9.22 -13.59 19.26
CA GLN A 44 -7.97 -12.94 18.83
C GLN A 44 -8.21 -11.51 18.34
N THR A 45 -7.13 -10.74 18.35
CA THR A 45 -7.08 -9.37 17.86
C THR A 45 -6.67 -9.33 16.38
N SER A 46 -6.93 -8.19 15.71
CA SER A 46 -6.49 -7.97 14.34
C SER A 46 -5.55 -6.77 14.25
N PHE A 47 -4.59 -6.81 13.34
CA PHE A 47 -3.67 -5.69 13.10
C PHE A 47 -3.28 -5.60 11.62
N ILE A 48 -2.87 -4.40 11.20
CA ILE A 48 -2.39 -4.16 9.84
C ILE A 48 -0.87 -4.34 9.83
N GLY A 49 -0.39 -5.47 9.32
CA GLY A 49 1.05 -5.72 9.18
C GLY A 49 1.68 -5.01 7.98
N LYS A 50 1.13 -5.24 6.78
CA LYS A 50 1.60 -4.65 5.52
C LYS A 50 0.41 -4.39 4.59
N ILE A 51 0.45 -3.32 3.80
CA ILE A 51 -0.57 -3.00 2.78
C ILE A 51 0.12 -2.78 1.44
N LEU A 52 -0.31 -3.48 0.41
CA LEU A 52 0.09 -3.27 -0.98
C LEU A 52 -1.07 -2.64 -1.75
N ILE A 53 -0.83 -1.53 -2.45
CA ILE A 53 -1.84 -0.83 -3.25
C ILE A 53 -1.40 -0.81 -4.71
N LEU A 54 -2.14 -1.51 -5.57
CA LEU A 54 -1.97 -1.48 -7.03
C LEU A 54 -3.05 -0.57 -7.62
N GLU A 55 -2.67 0.64 -8.04
CA GLU A 55 -3.64 1.70 -8.37
C GLU A 55 -4.09 1.69 -9.84
N ARG A 56 -3.19 1.31 -10.76
CA ARG A 56 -3.43 1.19 -12.21
C ARG A 56 -2.38 0.27 -12.82
N GLU A 57 -2.65 -1.02 -12.88
CA GLU A 57 -1.89 -1.93 -13.73
C GLU A 57 -2.32 -1.64 -15.18
N ALA A 58 -1.43 -1.05 -15.98
CA ALA A 58 -1.79 -0.55 -17.32
C ALA A 58 -1.94 -1.67 -18.36
N LEU A 59 -1.42 -2.87 -18.07
CA LEU A 59 -1.45 -4.03 -18.94
C LEU A 59 -1.81 -5.26 -18.11
N PRO A 60 -2.72 -6.13 -18.58
CA PRO A 60 -2.92 -7.44 -17.95
C PRO A 60 -1.58 -8.22 -17.97
N GLU A 61 -1.30 -9.00 -16.92
CA GLU A 61 -0.11 -9.85 -16.75
C GLU A 61 1.22 -9.20 -16.31
N ARG A 62 1.30 -7.88 -16.04
CA ARG A 62 2.57 -7.24 -15.60
C ARG A 62 2.81 -7.18 -14.09
N GLY A 63 1.80 -7.43 -13.28
CA GLY A 63 1.89 -7.39 -11.83
C GLY A 63 2.07 -8.79 -11.25
N VAL A 64 3.31 -9.23 -11.03
CA VAL A 64 3.57 -10.44 -10.23
C VAL A 64 3.87 -10.02 -8.80
N VAL A 65 2.94 -10.29 -7.89
CA VAL A 65 3.12 -10.04 -6.46
C VAL A 65 3.60 -11.33 -5.79
N VAL A 66 4.85 -11.34 -5.34
CA VAL A 66 5.40 -12.41 -4.52
C VAL A 66 5.44 -11.95 -3.06
N LEU A 67 4.60 -12.53 -2.21
CA LEU A 67 4.60 -12.28 -0.78
C LEU A 67 5.40 -13.36 -0.07
N ILE A 68 6.61 -13.01 0.38
CA ILE A 68 7.49 -13.90 1.12
C ILE A 68 7.35 -13.61 2.62
N ARG A 69 7.10 -14.66 3.41
CA ARG A 69 6.96 -14.59 4.89
C ARG A 69 8.24 -15.03 5.61
N ASP A 70 9.38 -14.92 4.94
CA ASP A 70 10.66 -15.45 5.37
C ASP A 70 11.79 -14.46 5.09
N GLY A 71 12.94 -14.63 5.76
CA GLY A 71 14.11 -13.78 5.58
C GLY A 71 14.74 -13.98 4.20
N VAL A 72 14.63 -12.98 3.31
CA VAL A 72 15.24 -13.03 1.97
C VAL A 72 16.57 -12.28 1.98
N GLY A 73 17.66 -13.01 2.17
CA GLY A 73 19.05 -12.53 2.09
C GLY A 73 19.92 -12.94 3.29
N PHE A 74 21.21 -13.20 3.03
CA PHE A 74 22.25 -13.36 4.06
C PHE A 74 22.58 -12.03 4.74
#